data_AF-A0AAW6KH05-F1
#
_entry.id   AF-A0AAW6KH05-F1
#
_cell.length_a   1.000
_cell.length_b   1.000
_cell.length_c   1.000
_cell.angle_alpha   90.00
_cell.angle_beta   90.00
_cell.angle_gamma   90.00
#
_symmetry.space_group_name_H-M   'P 1'
#
loop_
_entity.id
_entity.type
_entity.pdbx_description
1 polymer ?
#
loop_
_entity_poly.entity_id
_entity_poly.type
_entity_poly.pdbx_seq_one_letter_code
_entity_poly.pdbx_strand_id
1 'polypeptide(L)'
;MNYAEKKKNWIKLGIFVLFAGGLLAYIGISNADIHWGGFISMMIFFAFTYYLGAFYAAKKSNSFSDMIVAKRSMPFFVGMVTMAATWVGGGYINGTAESAYSDGLIWAQAPWGYALSLIIGGIFFARKMRRHQFMTIIDPLEQRFGKRMAGVLYIPALLGELFWSAAILTALGTTFGMILNIDFQTSIILSAMIAIAYTVAGGMWAVAFTDVFQMIIILLGLFLVVPFVLSNV
;
A
#
# COMPACT_ATOMS: atom_id res chain seq x y z
N MET A 1 -22.39 14.76 12.18
CA MET A 1 -20.91 14.76 12.06
C MET A 1 -20.36 15.46 13.29
N ASN A 2 -19.63 14.75 14.16
CA ASN A 2 -19.35 15.24 15.52
C ASN A 2 -18.09 16.15 15.53
N TYR A 3 -18.03 17.15 16.41
CA TYR A 3 -16.99 18.20 16.42
C TYR A 3 -15.55 17.64 16.56
N ALA A 4 -15.42 16.50 17.24
CA ALA A 4 -14.16 15.76 17.39
C ALA A 4 -13.66 15.09 16.09
N GLU A 5 -14.56 14.64 15.21
CA GLU A 5 -14.21 14.08 13.90
C GLU A 5 -13.69 15.17 12.97
N LYS A 6 -14.29 16.38 13.03
CA LYS A 6 -13.78 17.56 12.31
C LYS A 6 -12.34 17.87 12.73
N LYS A 7 -12.06 17.98 14.04
CA LYS A 7 -10.71 18.31 14.55
C LYS A 7 -9.64 17.30 14.12
N LYS A 8 -9.97 16.01 14.08
CA LYS A 8 -9.05 14.95 13.64
C LYS A 8 -8.77 15.03 12.13
N ASN A 9 -9.77 15.39 11.33
CA ASN A 9 -9.60 15.63 9.89
C ASN A 9 -8.78 16.90 9.60
N TRP A 10 -8.88 17.95 10.42
CA TRP A 10 -8.06 19.16 10.29
C TRP A 10 -6.58 18.92 10.64
N ILE A 11 -6.27 18.11 11.65
CA ILE A 11 -4.88 17.71 11.97
C ILE A 11 -4.27 16.91 10.81
N LYS A 12 -5.07 15.98 10.26
CA LYS A 12 -4.71 15.19 9.09
C LYS A 12 -4.45 16.07 7.86
N LEU A 13 -5.35 16.99 7.55
CA LEU A 13 -5.18 17.96 6.47
C LEU A 13 -3.94 18.84 6.70
N GLY A 14 -3.67 19.25 7.95
CA GLY A 14 -2.50 20.02 8.31
C GLY A 14 -1.18 19.30 8.07
N ILE A 15 -1.11 17.98 8.31
CA ILE A 15 0.07 17.16 7.97
C ILE A 15 0.27 17.11 6.46
N PHE A 16 -0.81 16.93 5.68
CA PHE A 16 -0.73 16.93 4.22
C PHE A 16 -0.28 18.29 3.66
N VAL A 17 -0.77 19.39 4.21
CA VAL A 17 -0.41 20.76 3.80
C VAL A 17 1.02 21.11 4.20
N LEU A 18 1.46 20.74 5.41
CA LEU A 18 2.87 20.88 5.83
C LEU A 18 3.80 20.06 4.95
N PHE A 19 3.37 18.88 4.53
CA PHE A 19 4.11 18.02 3.62
C PHE A 19 4.20 18.62 2.21
N ALA A 20 3.08 19.02 1.61
CA ALA A 20 3.08 19.68 0.30
C ALA A 20 3.91 20.97 0.33
N GLY A 21 3.81 21.74 1.41
CA GLY A 21 4.64 22.93 1.64
C GLY A 21 6.12 22.63 1.83
N GLY A 22 6.48 21.58 2.57
CA GLY A 22 7.87 21.16 2.78
C GLY A 22 8.51 20.61 1.50
N LEU A 23 7.74 19.88 0.69
CA LEU A 23 8.18 19.38 -0.61
C LEU A 23 8.39 20.54 -1.58
N LEU A 24 7.45 21.49 -1.66
CA LEU A 24 7.58 22.70 -2.47
C LEU A 24 8.73 23.60 -2.02
N ALA A 25 9.00 23.69 -0.71
CA ALA A 25 10.14 24.44 -0.17
C ALA A 25 11.47 23.77 -0.51
N TYR A 26 11.57 22.44 -0.38
CA TYR A 26 12.75 21.69 -0.79
C TYR A 26 13.00 21.79 -2.29
N ILE A 27 11.94 21.73 -3.10
CA ILE A 27 11.96 21.95 -4.55
C ILE A 27 12.44 23.37 -4.90
N GLY A 28 11.94 24.39 -4.21
CA GLY A 28 12.32 25.78 -4.44
C GLY A 28 13.78 26.08 -4.08
N ILE A 29 14.39 25.26 -3.21
CA ILE A 29 15.80 25.36 -2.83
C ILE A 29 16.71 24.56 -3.78
N SER A 30 16.19 23.51 -4.41
CA SER A 30 17.01 22.53 -5.15
C SER A 30 17.21 22.82 -6.65
N ASN A 31 16.53 23.82 -7.24
CA ASN A 31 16.66 24.18 -8.69
C ASN A 31 16.65 22.94 -9.61
N ALA A 32 15.87 21.93 -9.26
CA ALA A 32 15.75 20.70 -10.04
C ALA A 32 14.84 20.95 -11.25
N ASP A 33 15.25 20.48 -12.43
CA ASP A 33 14.39 20.44 -13.63
C ASP A 33 13.27 19.41 -13.41
N ILE A 34 12.15 19.87 -12.85
CA ILE A 34 11.04 19.00 -12.45
C ILE A 34 10.08 18.78 -13.62
N HIS A 35 9.63 17.54 -13.75
CA HIS A 35 8.48 17.22 -14.57
C HIS A 35 7.19 17.68 -13.89
N TRP A 36 6.87 18.97 -14.04
CA TRP A 36 5.71 19.61 -13.39
C TRP A 36 4.39 18.85 -13.60
N GLY A 37 4.17 18.29 -14.79
CA GLY A 37 2.99 17.48 -15.08
C GLY A 37 2.92 16.19 -14.23
N GLY A 38 4.05 15.51 -14.04
CA GLY A 38 4.14 14.34 -13.17
C GLY A 38 3.97 14.70 -11.70
N PHE A 39 4.58 15.80 -11.27
CA PHE A 39 4.49 16.30 -9.90
C PHE A 39 3.05 16.66 -9.50
N ILE A 40 2.35 17.42 -10.35
CA ILE A 40 0.95 17.82 -10.11
C ILE A 40 0.05 16.57 -10.04
N SER A 41 0.23 15.64 -10.97
CA SER A 41 -0.53 14.38 -10.99
C SER A 41 -0.29 13.56 -9.72
N MET A 42 0.95 13.48 -9.26
CA MET A 42 1.34 12.79 -8.04
C MET A 42 0.72 13.44 -6.79
N MET A 43 0.75 14.78 -6.70
CA MET A 43 0.13 15.52 -5.60
C MET A 43 -1.39 15.33 -5.57
N ILE A 44 -2.06 15.35 -6.72
CA ILE A 44 -3.50 15.08 -6.82
C ILE A 44 -3.82 13.66 -6.36
N PHE A 45 -3.04 12.67 -6.81
CA PHE A 45 -3.22 11.27 -6.42
C PHE A 45 -3.05 11.05 -4.91
N PHE A 46 -1.99 11.61 -4.31
CA PHE A 46 -1.78 11.52 -2.87
C PHE A 46 -2.85 12.29 -2.08
N ALA A 47 -3.26 13.48 -2.53
CA ALA A 47 -4.35 14.24 -1.90
C ALA A 47 -5.65 13.44 -1.91
N PHE A 48 -5.98 12.84 -3.06
CA PHE A 48 -7.18 12.02 -3.23
C PHE A 48 -7.15 10.77 -2.35
N THR A 49 -6.04 10.03 -2.37
CA THR A 49 -5.82 8.84 -1.52
C THR A 49 -5.93 9.21 -0.05
N TYR A 50 -5.31 10.31 0.36
CA TYR A 50 -5.34 10.78 1.74
C TYR A 50 -6.75 11.22 2.16
N TYR A 51 -7.47 11.93 1.30
CA TYR A 51 -8.84 12.36 1.54
C TYR A 51 -9.78 11.17 1.72
N LEU A 52 -9.71 10.19 0.81
CA LEU A 52 -10.48 8.95 0.92
C LEU A 52 -10.13 8.19 2.19
N GLY A 53 -8.84 7.99 2.46
CA GLY A 53 -8.37 7.33 3.66
C GLY A 53 -8.86 8.02 4.93
N ALA A 54 -8.78 9.35 5.00
CA ALA A 54 -9.26 10.14 6.14
C ALA A 54 -10.79 10.07 6.30
N PHE A 55 -11.54 10.11 5.20
CA PHE A 55 -13.00 10.03 5.19
C PHE A 55 -13.50 8.67 5.72
N TYR A 56 -12.89 7.57 5.25
CA TYR A 56 -13.28 6.22 5.67
C TYR A 56 -12.66 5.81 7.02
N ALA A 57 -11.50 6.36 7.40
CA ALA A 57 -10.94 6.23 8.75
C ALA A 57 -11.86 6.79 9.84
N ALA A 58 -12.72 7.76 9.51
CA ALA A 58 -13.66 8.36 10.45
C ALA A 58 -14.78 7.39 10.87
N LYS A 59 -15.00 6.27 10.16
CA LYS A 59 -15.93 5.21 10.58
C LYS A 59 -15.33 4.30 11.66
N LYS A 60 -15.05 4.92 12.81
CA LYS A 60 -15.19 4.43 14.19
C LYS A 60 -14.61 3.03 14.50
N SER A 61 -13.32 2.99 14.80
CA SER A 61 -12.74 1.98 15.70
C SER A 61 -12.51 2.62 17.07
N ASN A 62 -13.02 1.99 18.15
CA ASN A 62 -12.83 2.45 19.53
C ASN A 62 -11.63 1.75 20.21
N SER A 63 -11.03 0.73 19.57
CA SER A 63 -9.95 -0.11 20.12
C SER A 63 -8.90 -0.44 19.05
N PHE A 64 -7.63 -0.59 19.43
CA PHE A 64 -6.56 -1.00 18.53
C PHE A 64 -6.85 -2.33 17.81
N SER A 65 -7.45 -3.29 18.52
CA SER A 65 -7.91 -4.56 17.93
C SER A 65 -8.89 -4.33 16.78
N ASP A 66 -9.89 -3.48 16.99
CA ASP A 66 -10.92 -3.15 16.01
C ASP A 66 -10.34 -2.43 14.78
N MET A 67 -9.26 -1.68 14.98
CA MET A 67 -8.55 -0.98 13.90
C MET A 67 -7.80 -1.95 12.99
N ILE A 68 -7.17 -2.98 13.56
CA ILE A 68 -6.36 -3.96 12.82
C ILE A 68 -7.22 -4.95 12.04
N VAL A 69 -8.36 -5.39 12.58
CA VAL A 69 -9.22 -6.40 11.90
C VAL A 69 -10.46 -5.82 11.24
N ALA A 70 -10.58 -4.49 11.16
CA ALA A 70 -11.74 -3.81 10.58
C ALA A 70 -13.09 -4.33 11.14
N LYS A 71 -13.14 -4.62 12.45
CA LYS A 71 -14.28 -5.26 13.15
C LYS A 71 -14.79 -6.56 12.51
N ARG A 72 -13.99 -7.21 11.66
CA ARG A 72 -14.34 -8.43 10.92
C ARG A 72 -15.60 -8.30 10.06
N SER A 73 -16.01 -7.07 9.76
CA SER A 73 -17.24 -6.76 9.04
C SER A 73 -16.96 -6.19 7.65
N MET A 74 -15.74 -6.40 7.14
CA MET A 74 -15.37 -5.96 5.80
C MET A 74 -16.17 -6.74 4.75
N PRO A 75 -16.81 -6.05 3.79
CA PRO A 75 -17.50 -6.70 2.68
C PRO A 75 -16.53 -7.60 1.91
N PHE A 76 -17.03 -8.74 1.45
CA PHE A 76 -16.23 -9.74 0.74
C PHE A 76 -15.45 -9.15 -0.45
N PHE A 77 -16.11 -8.32 -1.26
CA PHE A 77 -15.49 -7.71 -2.44
C PHE A 77 -14.34 -6.75 -2.08
N VAL A 78 -14.53 -5.92 -1.05
CA VAL A 78 -13.49 -4.99 -0.58
C VAL A 78 -12.29 -5.76 -0.02
N GLY A 79 -12.55 -6.84 0.74
CA GLY A 79 -11.50 -7.73 1.23
C GLY A 79 -10.74 -8.44 0.11
N MET A 80 -11.44 -8.90 -0.94
CA MET A 80 -10.79 -9.53 -2.09
C MET A 80 -9.88 -8.55 -2.82
N VAL A 81 -10.36 -7.32 -3.09
CA VAL A 81 -9.58 -6.32 -3.81
C VAL A 81 -8.39 -5.82 -2.98
N THR A 82 -8.53 -5.61 -1.67
CA THR A 82 -7.41 -5.22 -0.79
C THR A 82 -6.34 -6.32 -0.75
N MET A 83 -6.76 -7.59 -0.70
CA MET A 83 -5.83 -8.73 -0.72
C MET A 83 -5.09 -8.78 -2.06
N ALA A 84 -5.76 -8.55 -3.18
CA ALA A 84 -5.10 -8.47 -4.48
C ALA A 84 -4.17 -7.26 -4.60
N ALA A 85 -4.61 -6.08 -4.13
CA ALA A 85 -3.85 -4.83 -4.15
C ALA A 85 -2.54 -4.91 -3.37
N THR A 86 -2.52 -5.67 -2.27
CA THR A 86 -1.30 -5.91 -1.48
C THR A 86 -0.18 -6.54 -2.31
N TRP A 87 -0.51 -7.38 -3.30
CA TRP A 87 0.46 -8.03 -4.19
C TRP A 87 0.77 -7.21 -5.44
N VAL A 88 -0.20 -6.42 -5.91
CA VAL A 88 -0.04 -5.57 -7.11
C VAL A 88 0.64 -4.25 -6.73
N GLY A 89 1.96 -4.31 -6.52
CA GLY A 89 2.80 -3.15 -6.23
C GLY A 89 3.62 -2.66 -7.43
N GLY A 90 4.23 -1.47 -7.31
CA GLY A 90 5.08 -0.90 -8.37
C GLY A 90 6.28 -1.78 -8.73
N GLY A 91 6.92 -2.42 -7.75
CA GLY A 91 8.00 -3.39 -8.00
C GLY A 91 7.52 -4.63 -8.76
N TYR A 92 6.32 -5.11 -8.46
CA TYR A 92 5.72 -6.24 -9.15
C TYR A 92 5.37 -5.90 -10.60
N ILE A 93 4.72 -4.75 -10.85
CA ILE A 93 4.34 -4.32 -12.20
C ILE A 93 5.59 -4.10 -13.07
N ASN A 94 6.55 -3.31 -12.58
CA ASN A 94 7.76 -2.99 -13.34
C ASN A 94 8.63 -4.23 -13.55
N GLY A 95 8.84 -5.04 -12.51
CA GLY A 95 9.68 -6.24 -12.61
C GLY A 95 9.08 -7.33 -13.50
N THR A 96 7.75 -7.52 -13.45
CA THR A 96 7.07 -8.47 -14.36
C THR A 96 7.09 -7.96 -15.80
N ALA A 97 6.95 -6.65 -16.01
CA ALA A 97 7.04 -6.05 -17.35
C ALA A 97 8.44 -6.22 -17.95
N GLU A 98 9.49 -5.97 -17.16
CA GLU A 98 10.89 -6.17 -17.57
C GLU A 98 11.16 -7.65 -17.91
N SER A 99 10.78 -8.57 -17.01
CA SER A 99 11.00 -10.01 -17.22
C SER A 99 10.20 -10.57 -18.41
N ALA A 100 8.99 -10.07 -18.63
CA ALA A 100 8.18 -10.46 -19.78
C ALA A 100 8.77 -9.94 -21.10
N TYR A 101 9.45 -8.78 -21.07
CA TYR A 101 10.14 -8.22 -22.23
C TYR A 101 11.44 -8.97 -22.55
N SER A 102 12.25 -9.32 -21.55
CA SER A 102 13.53 -10.02 -21.75
C SER A 102 13.34 -11.51 -22.07
N ASP A 103 12.51 -12.20 -21.29
CA ASP A 103 12.47 -13.66 -21.24
C ASP A 103 11.10 -14.23 -21.64
N GLY A 104 10.19 -13.36 -22.08
CA GLY A 104 8.88 -13.71 -22.64
C GLY A 104 7.76 -13.91 -21.61
N LEU A 105 6.56 -14.13 -22.14
CA LEU A 105 5.31 -14.22 -21.37
C LEU A 105 5.26 -15.34 -20.31
N ILE A 106 6.17 -16.32 -20.36
CA ILE A 106 6.21 -17.42 -19.39
C ILE A 106 6.51 -16.93 -17.96
N TRP A 107 7.20 -15.80 -17.82
CA TRP A 107 7.50 -15.18 -16.53
C TRP A 107 6.32 -14.42 -15.93
N ALA A 108 5.25 -14.20 -16.69
CA ALA A 108 3.99 -13.64 -16.17
C ALA A 108 3.13 -14.66 -15.40
N GLN A 109 3.73 -15.75 -14.89
CA GLN A 109 3.04 -16.80 -14.13
C GLN A 109 2.79 -16.45 -12.65
N ALA A 110 3.52 -15.47 -12.10
CA ALA A 110 3.43 -15.04 -10.71
C ALA A 110 1.99 -14.75 -10.20
N PRO A 111 1.10 -14.05 -10.94
CA PRO A 111 -0.24 -13.75 -10.42
C PRO A 111 -1.10 -15.01 -10.23
N TRP A 112 -0.87 -16.07 -11.01
CA TRP A 112 -1.58 -17.34 -10.84
C TRP A 112 -1.19 -18.03 -9.54
N GLY A 113 0.11 -18.02 -9.21
CA GLY A 113 0.62 -18.54 -7.94
C GLY A 113 0.04 -17.79 -6.74
N TYR A 114 0.07 -16.46 -6.77
CA TYR A 114 -0.52 -15.63 -5.72
C TYR A 114 -2.02 -15.87 -5.57
N ALA A 115 -2.78 -15.83 -6.66
CA ALA A 115 -4.22 -16.09 -6.63
C ALA A 115 -4.55 -17.47 -6.02
N LEU A 116 -3.86 -18.51 -6.44
CA LEU A 116 -4.07 -19.87 -5.93
C LEU A 116 -3.74 -19.97 -4.44
N SER A 117 -2.62 -19.38 -4.01
CA SER A 117 -2.23 -19.37 -2.59
C SER A 117 -3.24 -18.66 -1.70
N LEU A 118 -3.82 -17.54 -2.16
CA LEU A 118 -4.84 -16.79 -1.42
C LEU A 118 -6.15 -17.58 -1.32
N ILE A 119 -6.56 -18.26 -2.42
CA ILE A 119 -7.77 -19.09 -2.44
C ILE A 119 -7.61 -20.29 -1.50
N ILE A 120 -6.51 -21.03 -1.62
CA ILE A 120 -6.22 -22.19 -0.76
C ILE A 120 -6.13 -21.74 0.71
N GLY A 121 -5.38 -20.67 0.98
CA GLY A 121 -5.25 -20.09 2.31
C GLY A 121 -6.61 -19.70 2.91
N GLY A 122 -7.46 -19.06 2.10
CA GLY A 122 -8.81 -18.67 2.47
C GLY A 122 -9.70 -19.87 2.84
N ILE A 123 -9.72 -20.91 2.01
CA ILE A 123 -10.59 -22.09 2.21
C ILE A 123 -10.20 -22.85 3.49
N PHE A 124 -8.90 -23.11 3.68
CA PHE A 124 -8.45 -23.98 4.78
C PHE A 124 -8.28 -23.24 6.11
N PHE A 125 -7.78 -22.00 6.09
CA PHE A 125 -7.38 -21.30 7.31
C PHE A 125 -8.36 -20.22 7.76
N ALA A 126 -9.04 -19.51 6.86
CA ALA A 126 -9.85 -18.34 7.24
C ALA A 126 -10.95 -18.67 8.25
N ARG A 127 -11.66 -19.80 8.08
CA ARG A 127 -12.73 -20.23 9.01
C ARG A 127 -12.19 -20.53 10.41
N LYS A 128 -11.04 -21.20 10.49
CA LYS A 128 -10.39 -21.54 11.78
C LYS A 128 -9.89 -20.26 12.47
N MET A 129 -9.21 -19.39 11.73
CA MET A 129 -8.73 -18.09 12.22
C MET A 129 -9.86 -17.22 12.78
N ARG A 130 -10.98 -17.15 12.06
CA ARG A 130 -12.16 -16.37 12.49
C ARG A 130 -12.81 -16.94 13.75
N ARG A 131 -12.94 -18.28 13.86
CA ARG A 131 -13.55 -18.93 15.03
C ARG A 131 -12.78 -18.68 16.33
N HIS A 132 -11.46 -18.75 16.27
CA HIS A 132 -10.59 -18.57 17.44
C HIS A 132 -10.28 -17.11 17.78
N GLN A 133 -10.86 -16.16 17.04
CA GLN A 133 -10.60 -14.73 17.22
C GLN A 133 -9.13 -14.33 17.13
N PHE A 134 -8.32 -15.10 16.39
CA PHE A 134 -6.94 -14.75 16.10
C PHE A 134 -6.85 -13.48 15.26
N MET A 135 -5.80 -12.71 15.53
CA MET A 135 -5.45 -11.44 14.91
C MET A 135 -4.23 -11.61 13.99
N THR A 136 -3.28 -12.48 14.36
CA THR A 136 -2.07 -12.75 13.58
C THR A 136 -1.95 -14.22 13.18
N ILE A 137 -1.19 -14.50 12.11
CA ILE A 137 -0.86 -15.87 11.69
C ILE A 137 -0.03 -16.61 12.75
N ILE A 138 0.61 -15.89 13.67
CA ILE A 138 1.43 -16.46 14.75
C ILE A 138 0.56 -16.89 15.95
N ASP A 139 -0.64 -16.34 16.15
CA ASP A 139 -1.48 -16.65 17.32
C ASP A 139 -1.84 -18.16 17.46
N PRO A 140 -2.19 -18.90 16.38
CA PRO A 140 -2.37 -20.35 16.49
C PRO A 140 -1.10 -21.09 16.93
N LEU A 141 0.08 -20.58 16.54
CA LEU A 141 1.38 -21.16 16.88
C LEU A 141 1.74 -20.82 18.34
N GLU A 142 1.42 -19.62 18.80
CA GLU A 142 1.53 -19.23 20.20
C GLU A 142 0.64 -20.11 21.10
N GLN A 143 -0.62 -20.34 20.70
CA GLN A 143 -1.51 -21.20 21.47
C GLN A 143 -0.99 -22.65 21.56
N ARG A 144 -0.35 -23.15 20.50
CA ARG A 144 0.12 -24.55 20.43
C ARG A 144 1.49 -24.77 21.08
N PHE A 145 2.43 -23.85 20.89
CA PHE A 145 3.84 -24.01 21.26
C PHE A 145 4.31 -23.05 22.36
N GLY A 146 3.43 -22.16 22.81
CA GLY A 146 3.73 -21.15 23.83
C GLY A 146 4.48 -19.93 23.29
N LYS A 147 4.54 -18.89 24.14
CA LYS A 147 5.07 -17.55 23.80
C LYS A 147 6.51 -17.55 23.32
N ARG A 148 7.35 -18.42 23.89
CA ARG A 148 8.78 -18.50 23.53
C ARG A 148 8.97 -18.95 22.09
N MET A 149 8.26 -20.00 21.68
CA MET A 149 8.36 -20.52 20.32
C MET A 149 7.70 -19.57 19.31
N ALA A 150 6.58 -18.93 19.69
CA ALA A 150 5.96 -17.89 18.87
C ALA A 150 6.92 -16.73 18.57
N GLY A 151 7.70 -16.29 19.55
CA GLY A 151 8.71 -15.26 19.36
C GLY A 151 9.79 -15.66 18.34
N VAL A 152 10.22 -16.93 18.35
CA VAL A 152 11.19 -17.44 17.36
C VAL A 152 10.56 -17.53 15.97
N LEU A 153 9.32 -18.02 15.87
CA LEU A 153 8.59 -18.13 14.60
C LEU A 153 8.19 -16.78 14.00
N TYR A 154 8.16 -15.73 14.81
CA TYR A 154 7.94 -14.36 14.36
C TYR A 154 9.15 -13.77 13.61
N ILE A 155 10.38 -14.17 13.94
CA ILE A 155 11.59 -13.58 13.35
C ILE A 155 11.64 -13.73 11.82
N PRO A 156 11.43 -14.93 11.23
CA PRO A 156 11.42 -15.07 9.77
C PRO A 156 10.31 -14.25 9.11
N ALA A 157 9.12 -14.19 9.72
CA ALA A 157 8.00 -13.41 9.19
C ALA A 157 8.34 -11.91 9.19
N LEU A 158 8.93 -11.40 10.28
CA LEU A 158 9.38 -10.02 10.39
C LEU A 158 10.43 -9.68 9.34
N LEU A 159 11.44 -10.54 9.16
CA LEU A 159 12.49 -10.33 8.17
C LEU A 159 11.92 -10.31 6.75
N GLY A 160 10.99 -11.22 6.44
CA GLY A 160 10.29 -11.25 5.15
C GLY A 160 9.57 -9.93 4.85
N GLU A 161 8.78 -9.44 5.81
CA GLU A 161 8.07 -8.16 5.66
C GLU A 161 9.01 -6.95 5.57
N LEU A 162 10.15 -7.00 6.27
CA LEU A 162 11.17 -5.95 6.21
C LEU A 162 11.83 -5.88 4.83
N PHE A 163 12.24 -7.01 4.26
CA PHE A 163 12.82 -7.06 2.92
C PHE A 163 11.80 -6.68 1.84
N TRP A 164 10.55 -7.14 1.97
CA TRP A 164 9.47 -6.79 1.06
C TRP A 164 9.17 -5.29 1.07
N SER A 165 9.03 -4.71 2.27
CA SER A 165 8.80 -3.27 2.44
C SER A 165 9.97 -2.44 1.88
N ALA A 166 11.21 -2.88 2.09
CA ALA A 166 12.38 -2.22 1.52
C ALA A 166 12.33 -2.20 -0.03
N ALA A 167 12.01 -3.33 -0.66
CA ALA A 167 11.89 -3.42 -2.11
C ALA A 167 10.80 -2.49 -2.67
N ILE A 168 9.63 -2.41 -2.01
CA ILE A 168 8.55 -1.51 -2.43
C ILE A 168 8.93 -0.05 -2.25
N LEU A 169 9.57 0.31 -1.13
CA LEU A 169 10.04 1.68 -0.88
C LEU A 169 11.10 2.11 -1.89
N THR A 170 11.97 1.19 -2.32
CA THR A 170 12.93 1.45 -3.40
C THR A 170 12.23 1.71 -4.73
N ALA A 171 11.21 0.93 -5.10
CA ALA A 171 10.44 1.16 -6.32
C ALA A 171 9.68 2.50 -6.28
N LEU A 172 9.08 2.83 -5.13
CA LEU A 172 8.42 4.11 -4.88
C LEU A 172 9.41 5.28 -4.99
N GLY A 173 10.57 5.16 -4.34
CA GLY A 173 11.64 6.15 -4.37
C GLY A 173 12.21 6.37 -5.77
N THR A 174 12.36 5.33 -6.58
CA THR A 174 12.78 5.43 -7.99
C THR A 174 11.80 6.29 -8.80
N THR A 175 10.50 6.08 -8.57
CA THR A 175 9.44 6.86 -9.24
C THR A 175 9.48 8.33 -8.83
N PHE A 176 9.67 8.60 -7.53
CA PHE A 176 9.82 9.96 -7.00
C PHE A 176 11.07 10.64 -7.56
N GLY A 177 12.20 9.94 -7.60
CA GLY A 177 13.47 10.46 -8.14
C GLY A 177 13.35 10.85 -9.61
N MET A 178 12.65 10.06 -10.43
CA MET A 178 12.39 10.42 -11.83
C MET A 178 11.48 11.65 -11.98
N ILE A 179 10.45 11.81 -11.14
CA ILE A 179 9.51 12.93 -11.26
C ILE A 179 10.12 14.24 -10.73
N LEU A 180 10.79 14.16 -9.59
CA LEU A 180 11.32 15.30 -8.85
C LEU A 180 12.76 15.65 -9.24
N ASN A 181 13.44 14.77 -9.99
CA ASN A 181 14.84 14.90 -10.38
C ASN A 181 15.78 15.14 -9.17
N ILE A 182 15.54 14.40 -8.09
CA ILE A 182 16.32 14.45 -6.84
C ILE A 182 17.11 13.14 -6.68
N ASP A 183 18.10 13.13 -5.78
CA ASP A 183 18.91 11.93 -5.57
C ASP A 183 18.07 10.75 -5.05
N PHE A 184 18.55 9.56 -5.37
CA PHE A 184 17.85 8.31 -5.08
C PHE A 184 17.65 8.08 -3.57
N GLN A 185 18.64 8.42 -2.75
CA GLN A 185 18.58 8.20 -1.31
C GLN A 185 17.55 9.13 -0.65
N THR A 186 17.56 10.41 -1.00
CA THR A 186 16.55 11.37 -0.53
C THR A 186 15.15 11.00 -1.02
N SER A 187 15.00 10.51 -2.25
CA SER A 187 13.72 10.05 -2.80
C SER A 187 13.10 8.92 -1.97
N ILE A 188 13.91 7.94 -1.57
CA ILE A 188 13.45 6.82 -0.75
C ILE A 188 13.02 7.33 0.63
N ILE A 189 13.84 8.15 1.29
CA ILE A 189 13.54 8.67 2.63
C ILE A 189 12.25 9.49 2.62
N LEU A 190 12.11 10.39 1.65
CA LEU A 190 10.93 11.22 1.49
C LEU A 190 9.68 10.38 1.24
N SER A 191 9.75 9.43 0.31
CA SER A 191 8.62 8.57 -0.03
C SER A 191 8.21 7.63 1.12
N ALA A 192 9.17 7.14 1.91
CA ALA A 192 8.93 6.36 3.12
C ALA A 192 8.23 7.17 4.22
N MET A 193 8.66 8.42 4.46
CA MET A 193 8.00 9.30 5.43
C MET A 193 6.53 9.52 5.08
N ILE A 194 6.20 9.71 3.79
CA ILE A 194 4.83 9.86 3.31
C ILE A 194 4.04 8.58 3.57
N ALA A 195 4.59 7.43 3.16
CA ALA A 195 3.97 6.12 3.32
C ALA A 195 3.59 5.85 4.79
N ILE A 196 4.52 6.12 5.71
CA ILE A 196 4.30 5.96 7.14
C ILE A 196 3.22 6.93 7.65
N ALA A 197 3.29 8.21 7.27
CA ALA A 197 2.39 9.24 7.77
C ALA A 197 0.91 8.95 7.44
N TYR A 198 0.59 8.51 6.22
CA TYR A 198 -0.81 8.21 5.88
C TYR A 198 -1.27 6.86 6.42
N THR A 199 -0.37 5.86 6.50
CA THR A 199 -0.72 4.51 6.99
C THR A 199 -1.07 4.54 8.47
N VAL A 200 -0.28 5.24 9.29
CA VAL A 200 -0.52 5.39 10.75
C VAL A 200 -1.85 6.13 11.01
N ALA A 201 -2.22 7.07 10.14
CA ALA A 201 -3.43 7.87 10.31
C ALA A 201 -4.73 7.14 9.87
N GLY A 202 -4.63 6.13 9.00
CA GLY A 202 -5.77 5.53 8.29
C GLY A 202 -6.45 4.35 9.00
N GLY A 203 -5.69 3.35 9.45
CA GLY A 203 -6.24 2.06 9.92
C GLY A 203 -6.80 1.17 8.79
N MET A 204 -7.16 -0.09 9.09
CA MET A 204 -7.46 -1.10 8.05
C MET A 204 -8.63 -0.71 7.12
N TRP A 205 -9.65 -0.02 7.63
CA TRP A 205 -10.77 0.45 6.81
C TRP A 205 -10.36 1.53 5.80
N ALA A 206 -9.47 2.44 6.19
CA ALA A 206 -8.98 3.46 5.26
C ALA A 206 -8.19 2.81 4.13
N VAL A 207 -7.27 1.91 4.48
CA VAL A 207 -6.44 1.17 3.54
C VAL A 207 -7.31 0.38 2.56
N ALA A 208 -8.28 -0.40 3.06
CA ALA A 208 -9.08 -1.25 2.18
C ALA A 208 -9.94 -0.47 1.18
N PHE A 209 -10.46 0.70 1.57
CA PHE A 209 -11.16 1.55 0.61
C PHE A 209 -10.19 2.23 -0.37
N THR A 210 -9.05 2.74 0.09
CA THR A 210 -8.05 3.32 -0.83
C THR A 210 -7.55 2.30 -1.85
N ASP A 211 -7.34 1.05 -1.43
CA ASP A 211 -6.88 -0.04 -2.31
C ASP A 211 -7.86 -0.30 -3.46
N VAL A 212 -9.17 -0.25 -3.21
CA VAL A 212 -10.17 -0.44 -4.27
C VAL A 212 -10.04 0.63 -5.35
N PHE A 213 -9.91 1.90 -4.95
CA PHE A 213 -9.73 2.99 -5.91
C PHE A 213 -8.38 2.94 -6.61
N GLN A 214 -7.31 2.64 -5.88
CA GLN A 214 -5.96 2.52 -6.45
C GLN A 214 -5.88 1.37 -7.46
N MET A 215 -6.51 0.23 -7.17
CA MET A 215 -6.57 -0.89 -8.10
C MET A 215 -7.29 -0.51 -9.40
N ILE A 216 -8.39 0.24 -9.33
CA ILE A 216 -9.10 0.72 -10.52
C ILE A 216 -8.20 1.64 -11.35
N ILE A 217 -7.49 2.56 -10.70
CA ILE A 217 -6.57 3.48 -11.38
C ILE A 217 -5.43 2.71 -12.08
N ILE A 218 -4.84 1.73 -11.40
CA ILE A 218 -3.79 0.87 -11.97
C ILE A 218 -4.31 0.11 -13.18
N LEU A 219 -5.48 -0.52 -13.08
CA LEU A 219 -6.08 -1.27 -14.18
C LEU A 219 -6.33 -0.37 -15.40
N LEU A 220 -6.97 0.79 -15.20
CA LEU A 220 -7.20 1.76 -16.27
C LEU A 220 -5.88 2.27 -16.87
N GLY A 221 -4.88 2.54 -16.03
CA GLY A 221 -3.55 2.96 -16.48
C GLY A 221 -2.88 1.92 -17.36
N LEU A 222 -2.92 0.65 -16.97
CA LEU A 222 -2.39 -0.45 -17.78
C LEU A 222 -3.12 -0.58 -19.12
N PHE A 223 -4.45 -0.50 -19.13
CA PHE A 223 -5.23 -0.53 -20.38
C PHE A 223 -4.90 0.64 -21.31
N LEU A 224 -4.63 1.83 -20.78
CA LEU A 224 -4.25 3.01 -21.57
C LEU A 224 -2.86 2.86 -22.21
N VAL A 225 -1.94 2.13 -21.57
CA VAL A 225 -0.59 1.90 -22.11
C VAL A 225 -0.60 0.92 -23.28
N VAL A 226 -1.52 -0.06 -23.29
CA VAL A 226 -1.57 -1.11 -24.32
C VAL A 226 -1.64 -0.56 -25.77
N PRO A 227 -2.56 0.37 -26.12
CA PRO A 227 -2.60 0.96 -27.46
C PRO A 227 -1.30 1.65 -27.88
N PHE A 228 -0.64 2.36 -26.96
CA PHE A 228 0.63 3.04 -27.23
C PHE A 228 1.76 2.06 -27.49
N VAL A 229 1.80 0.94 -26.77
CA VAL A 229 2.78 -0.12 -27.01
C VAL A 229 2.51 -0.76 -28.36
N LEU A 230 1.26 -1.14 -28.66
CA LEU A 230 0.90 -1.76 -29.93
C LEU A 230 1.14 -0.86 -31.16
N SER A 231 1.12 0.47 -31.00
CA SER A 231 1.48 1.38 -32.09
C SER A 231 2.98 1.51 -32.35
N ASN A 232 3.83 1.06 -31.39
CA ASN A 232 5.29 1.13 -31.48
C ASN A 232 5.94 -0.26 -31.67
N VAL A 233 5.13 -1.30 -31.91
CA VAL A 233 5.54 -2.65 -32.32
C VAL A 233 5.32 -2.78 -33.83
#